data_AF-A0A2S5K603-F1
#
_entry.id   AF-A0A2S5K603-F1
#
_cell.length_a   1.000
_cell.length_b   1.000
_cell.length_c   1.000
_cell.angle_alpha   90.00
_cell.angle_beta   90.00
_cell.angle_gamma   90.00
#
_symmetry.space_group_name_H-M   'P 1'
#
loop_
_entity.id
_entity.type
_entity.pdbx_description
1 polymer ?
#
loop_
_entity_poly.entity_id
_entity_poly.type
_entity_poly.pdbx_seq_one_letter_code
_entity_poly.pdbx_strand_id
1 'polypeptide(L)'
;MAYKLYFQYANGSRSHTLSTGSRRDAQQHLDYLLSETEPRSLAQQIIIMYGAEIIMEVSPTLGDDEIRALPRWRKAGNTQQMHNPVTASIYMPSAARDFLLLTGEGNLAAGMRKIMLEVGGAEIASAYMVDIAGNSENYSAASELKVWIK
;
A
#
# COMPACT_ATOMS: atom_id res chain seq x y z
N MET A 1 -0.37 8.13 -8.07
CA MET A 1 -1.19 7.13 -8.79
C MET A 1 -2.36 6.74 -7.89
N ALA A 2 -3.55 6.53 -8.45
CA ALA A 2 -4.78 6.33 -7.67
C ALA A 2 -5.57 5.11 -8.19
N TYR A 3 -6.27 4.45 -7.28
CA TYR A 3 -7.31 3.49 -7.56
C TYR A 3 -8.58 4.19 -8.02
N LYS A 4 -9.29 3.56 -8.97
CA LYS A 4 -10.63 3.95 -9.39
C LYS A 4 -11.55 2.74 -9.43
N LEU A 5 -12.71 2.81 -8.79
CA LEU A 5 -13.66 1.70 -8.66
C LEU A 5 -15.05 2.18 -9.03
N TYR A 6 -15.82 1.38 -9.77
CA TYR A 6 -17.21 1.70 -10.13
C TYR A 6 -17.97 0.47 -10.63
N PHE A 7 -19.29 0.57 -10.61
CA PHE A 7 -20.16 -0.27 -11.44
C PHE A 7 -20.21 0.25 -12.86
N GLN A 8 -20.22 -0.65 -13.84
CA GLN A 8 -20.49 -0.35 -15.24
C GLN A 8 -21.76 -1.09 -15.69
N TYR A 9 -22.66 -0.36 -16.33
CA TYR A 9 -23.94 -0.87 -16.84
C TYR A 9 -23.86 -1.16 -18.34
N ALA A 10 -24.83 -1.92 -18.86
CA ALA A 10 -24.87 -2.34 -20.27
C ALA A 10 -24.89 -1.16 -21.28
N ASN A 11 -25.40 0.00 -20.87
CA ASN A 11 -25.41 1.23 -21.67
C ASN A 11 -24.09 2.03 -21.57
N GLY A 12 -23.08 1.50 -20.88
CA GLY A 12 -21.79 2.15 -20.64
C GLY A 12 -21.80 3.20 -19.52
N SER A 13 -22.93 3.44 -18.88
CA SER A 13 -23.00 4.36 -17.73
C SER A 13 -22.25 3.77 -16.53
N ARG A 14 -21.87 4.65 -15.59
CA ARG A 14 -21.10 4.30 -14.40
C ARG A 14 -21.75 4.89 -13.16
N SER A 15 -21.69 4.18 -12.05
CA SER A 15 -22.19 4.65 -10.75
C SER A 15 -21.26 4.23 -9.61
N HIS A 16 -21.54 4.72 -8.40
CA HIS A 16 -20.82 4.37 -7.17
C HIS A 16 -19.31 4.50 -7.33
N THR A 17 -18.89 5.57 -8.00
CA THR A 17 -17.48 5.77 -8.38
C THR A 17 -16.67 6.25 -7.19
N LEU A 18 -15.58 5.55 -6.89
CA LEU A 18 -14.54 6.00 -5.97
C LEU A 18 -13.25 6.28 -6.75
N SER A 19 -12.52 7.32 -6.34
CA SER A 19 -11.13 7.56 -6.73
C SER A 19 -10.30 7.83 -5.47
N THR A 20 -9.29 7.01 -5.20
CA THR A 20 -8.48 7.10 -3.97
C THR A 20 -7.03 6.67 -4.19
N GLY A 21 -6.09 7.25 -3.46
CA GLY A 21 -4.71 6.73 -3.41
C GLY A 21 -4.53 5.54 -2.46
N SER A 22 -5.51 5.30 -1.58
CA SER A 22 -5.44 4.29 -0.50
C SER A 22 -5.99 2.95 -0.97
N ARG A 23 -5.17 1.89 -0.86
CA ARG A 23 -5.64 0.51 -1.08
C ARG A 23 -6.73 0.12 -0.09
N ARG A 24 -6.61 0.56 1.17
CA ARG A 24 -7.58 0.24 2.22
C ARG A 24 -8.96 0.79 1.86
N ASP A 25 -9.02 2.05 1.46
CA ASP A 25 -10.27 2.71 1.10
C ASP A 25 -10.87 2.06 -0.16
N ALA A 26 -10.02 1.68 -1.12
CA ALA A 26 -10.44 0.95 -2.31
C ALA A 26 -11.06 -0.43 -1.97
N GLN A 27 -10.46 -1.17 -1.03
CA GLN A 27 -11.00 -2.44 -0.56
C GLN A 27 -12.32 -2.26 0.18
N GLN A 28 -12.39 -1.29 1.10
CA GLN A 28 -13.63 -0.98 1.83
C GLN A 28 -14.75 -0.56 0.88
N HIS A 29 -14.43 0.16 -0.19
CA HIS A 29 -15.41 0.54 -1.20
C HIS A 29 -15.83 -0.63 -2.08
N LEU A 30 -14.94 -1.60 -2.36
CA LEU A 30 -15.35 -2.84 -3.00
C LEU A 30 -16.38 -3.59 -2.14
N ASP A 31 -16.16 -3.70 -0.83
CA ASP A 31 -17.13 -4.30 0.08
C ASP A 31 -18.47 -3.54 0.09
N TYR A 32 -18.41 -2.20 0.04
CA TYR A 32 -19.60 -1.37 -0.13
C TYR A 32 -20.35 -1.70 -1.43
N LEU A 33 -19.66 -1.77 -2.59
CA LEU A 33 -20.29 -2.18 -3.85
C LEU A 33 -20.94 -3.56 -3.76
N LEU A 34 -20.28 -4.52 -3.10
CA LEU A 34 -20.82 -5.87 -2.95
C LEU A 34 -22.07 -5.91 -2.07
N SER A 35 -22.19 -4.98 -1.10
CA SER A 35 -23.36 -4.85 -0.23
C SER A 35 -24.59 -4.20 -0.90
N GLU A 36 -24.38 -3.46 -1.99
CA GLU A 36 -25.44 -2.75 -2.72
C GLU A 36 -26.22 -3.69 -3.65
N THR A 37 -27.29 -4.30 -3.14
CA THR A 37 -28.03 -5.36 -3.85
C THR A 37 -28.67 -4.90 -5.16
N GLU A 38 -29.41 -3.79 -5.14
CA GLU A 38 -30.13 -3.27 -6.30
C GLU A 38 -29.16 -2.76 -7.40
N PRO A 39 -28.17 -1.89 -7.11
CA PRO A 39 -27.20 -1.45 -8.10
C PRO A 39 -26.39 -2.60 -8.70
N ARG A 40 -26.01 -3.58 -7.86
CA ARG A 40 -25.23 -4.76 -8.27
C ARG A 40 -26.02 -5.66 -9.23
N SER A 41 -27.32 -5.81 -9.02
CA SER A 41 -28.19 -6.61 -9.89
C SER A 41 -28.34 -6.04 -11.30
N LEU A 42 -28.23 -4.72 -11.42
CA LEU A 42 -28.35 -3.99 -12.69
C LEU A 42 -27.00 -3.83 -13.39
N ALA A 43 -25.90 -3.87 -12.65
CA ALA A 43 -24.57 -3.71 -13.20
C ALA A 43 -24.20 -4.87 -14.12
N GLN A 44 -23.53 -4.55 -15.23
CA GLN A 44 -22.94 -5.55 -16.10
C GLN A 44 -21.58 -6.02 -15.54
N GLN A 45 -20.82 -5.08 -14.97
CA GLN A 45 -19.46 -5.33 -14.49
C GLN A 45 -19.12 -4.47 -13.27
N ILE A 46 -18.24 -5.00 -12.43
CA ILE A 46 -17.47 -4.23 -11.43
C ILE A 46 -16.07 -4.03 -12.00
N ILE A 47 -15.62 -2.77 -12.07
CA ILE A 47 -14.29 -2.43 -12.60
C ILE A 47 -13.45 -1.78 -11.51
N ILE A 48 -12.19 -2.22 -11.40
CA ILE A 48 -11.15 -1.60 -10.58
C ILE A 48 -9.96 -1.29 -11.47
N MET A 49 -9.54 -0.03 -11.45
CA MET A 49 -8.36 0.46 -12.15
C MET A 49 -7.30 0.96 -11.15
N TYR A 50 -6.04 0.90 -11.55
CA TYR A 50 -4.94 1.62 -10.91
C TYR A 50 -4.22 2.48 -11.95
N GLY A 51 -4.37 3.80 -11.86
CA GLY A 51 -3.97 4.70 -12.94
C GLY A 51 -4.78 4.41 -14.21
N ALA A 52 -4.11 4.03 -15.30
CA ALA A 52 -4.74 3.68 -16.58
C ALA A 52 -4.98 2.17 -16.76
N GLU A 53 -4.49 1.33 -15.84
CA GLU A 53 -4.56 -0.13 -15.96
C GLU A 53 -5.80 -0.69 -15.27
N ILE A 54 -6.50 -1.62 -15.93
CA ILE A 54 -7.58 -2.40 -15.33
C ILE A 54 -6.98 -3.56 -14.53
N ILE A 55 -7.14 -3.52 -13.21
CA ILE A 55 -6.62 -4.55 -12.30
C ILE A 55 -7.71 -5.57 -11.89
N MET A 56 -8.98 -5.26 -12.13
CA MET A 56 -10.12 -6.18 -12.05
C MET A 56 -11.24 -5.73 -12.99
N GLU A 57 -11.84 -6.68 -13.69
CA GLU A 57 -13.09 -6.53 -14.43
C GLU A 57 -13.84 -7.86 -14.29
N VAL A 58 -15.03 -7.82 -13.69
CA VAL A 58 -15.74 -9.04 -13.28
C VAL A 58 -17.25 -8.86 -13.30
N SER A 59 -17.98 -9.95 -13.56
CA SER A 59 -19.44 -9.97 -13.42
C SER A 59 -19.85 -9.84 -11.94
N PRO A 60 -20.81 -8.95 -11.61
CA PRO A 60 -21.31 -8.82 -10.24
C PRO A 60 -22.08 -10.06 -9.74
N THR A 61 -22.42 -11.00 -10.62
CA THR A 61 -23.13 -12.25 -10.29
C THR A 61 -22.24 -13.33 -9.69
N LEU A 62 -20.92 -13.14 -9.69
CA LEU A 62 -19.98 -14.06 -9.02
C LEU A 62 -20.11 -13.96 -7.49
N GLY A 63 -19.62 -14.99 -6.79
CA GLY A 63 -19.64 -15.01 -5.34
C GLY A 63 -18.79 -13.89 -4.75
N ASP A 64 -19.20 -13.33 -3.61
CA ASP A 64 -18.51 -12.19 -3.00
C ASP A 64 -17.03 -12.50 -2.71
N ASP A 65 -16.74 -13.69 -2.19
CA ASP A 65 -15.37 -14.10 -1.86
C ASP A 65 -14.52 -14.31 -3.11
N GLU A 66 -15.12 -14.77 -4.20
CA GLU A 66 -14.45 -14.87 -5.50
C GLU A 66 -14.12 -13.47 -6.01
N ILE A 67 -15.07 -12.54 -5.97
CA ILE A 67 -14.86 -11.15 -6.40
C ILE A 67 -13.77 -10.48 -5.54
N ARG A 68 -13.74 -10.70 -4.22
CA ARG A 68 -12.71 -10.13 -3.33
C ARG A 68 -11.29 -10.63 -3.63
N ALA A 69 -11.16 -11.84 -4.17
CA ALA A 69 -9.87 -12.45 -4.46
C ALA A 69 -9.27 -12.04 -5.82
N LEU A 70 -10.09 -11.56 -6.76
CA LEU A 70 -9.67 -11.24 -8.13
C LEU A 70 -8.81 -9.99 -8.32
N PRO A 71 -8.98 -8.87 -7.59
CA PRO A 71 -8.25 -7.66 -7.89
C PRO A 71 -6.75 -7.86 -7.68
N ARG A 72 -5.97 -7.57 -8.73
CA ARG A 72 -4.51 -7.59 -8.71
C ARG A 72 -3.97 -6.34 -8.02
N TRP A 73 -4.23 -6.22 -6.72
CA TRP A 73 -3.80 -5.09 -5.91
C TRP A 73 -2.30 -4.88 -6.05
N ARG A 74 -1.90 -3.63 -6.36
CA ARG A 74 -0.48 -3.29 -6.29
C ARG A 74 -0.05 -3.45 -4.83
N LYS A 75 1.09 -4.12 -4.62
CA LYS A 75 1.73 -4.16 -3.30
C LYS A 75 1.80 -2.71 -2.85
N ALA A 76 1.29 -2.42 -1.65
CA ALA A 76 1.46 -1.11 -1.06
C ALA A 76 2.93 -0.78 -1.21
N GLY A 77 3.26 0.32 -1.89
CA GLY A 77 4.64 0.80 -1.92
C GLY A 77 5.05 0.82 -0.46
N ASN A 78 6.03 -0.01 -0.10
CA ASN A 78 6.33 -0.33 1.28
C ASN A 78 6.58 1.00 1.99
N THR A 79 5.59 1.51 2.72
CA THR A 79 5.79 2.67 3.59
C THR A 79 6.60 2.07 4.71
N GLN A 80 7.92 1.96 4.50
CA GLN A 80 8.87 1.53 5.52
C GLN A 80 8.52 2.37 6.74
N GLN A 81 7.97 1.71 7.76
CA GLN A 81 7.60 2.39 8.98
C GLN A 81 8.92 2.81 9.60
N MET A 82 9.17 4.12 9.63
CA MET A 82 10.33 4.66 10.31
C MET A 82 10.05 4.53 11.81
N HIS A 83 10.91 3.80 12.53
CA HIS A 83 10.81 3.68 13.97
C HIS A 83 11.04 5.05 14.62
N ASN A 84 10.13 5.48 15.50
CA ASN A 84 10.14 6.81 16.15
C ASN A 84 10.27 7.98 15.15
N PRO A 85 9.25 8.22 14.31
CA PRO A 85 9.33 9.27 13.30
C PRO A 85 9.43 10.65 13.97
N VAL A 86 10.52 11.36 13.69
CA VAL A 86 10.71 12.75 14.09
C VAL A 86 10.63 13.63 12.84
N THR A 87 9.83 14.70 12.93
CA THR A 87 9.78 15.72 11.88
C THR A 87 10.70 16.88 12.25
N ALA A 88 11.60 17.24 11.33
CA ALA A 88 12.43 18.43 11.44
C ALA A 88 12.16 19.34 10.24
N SER A 89 12.12 20.65 10.48
CA SER A 89 12.07 21.66 9.42
C SER A 89 13.46 22.24 9.22
N ILE A 90 13.94 22.24 7.98
CA ILE A 90 15.25 22.80 7.61
C ILE A 90 15.07 23.88 6.55
N TYR A 91 15.79 24.99 6.70
CA TYR A 91 15.94 25.99 5.66
C TYR A 91 17.09 25.58 4.75
N MET A 92 16.87 25.61 3.43
CA MET A 92 17.88 25.20 2.47
C MET A 92 17.82 26.04 1.18
N PRO A 93 18.94 26.18 0.45
CA PRO A 93 18.95 26.79 -0.87
C PRO A 93 18.07 26.02 -1.87
N SER A 94 17.47 26.74 -2.83
CA SER A 94 16.61 26.14 -3.87
C SER A 94 17.32 25.02 -4.64
N ALA A 95 18.60 25.22 -4.99
CA ALA A 95 19.40 24.20 -5.69
C ALA A 95 19.49 22.88 -4.91
N ALA A 96 19.58 22.93 -3.58
CA ALA A 96 19.62 21.72 -2.74
C ALA A 96 18.26 21.02 -2.71
N ARG A 97 17.16 21.78 -2.65
CA ARG A 97 15.80 21.24 -2.76
C ARG A 97 15.60 20.52 -4.09
N ASP A 98 16.00 21.15 -5.20
CA ASP A 98 15.82 20.61 -6.54
C ASP A 98 16.67 19.35 -6.75
N PHE A 99 17.90 19.35 -6.23
CA PHE A 99 18.75 18.16 -6.19
C PHE A 99 18.09 16.99 -5.45
N LEU A 100 17.51 17.23 -4.26
CA LEU A 100 16.80 16.19 -3.50
C LEU A 100 15.56 15.68 -4.23
N LEU A 101 14.79 16.57 -4.87
CA LEU A 101 13.63 16.18 -5.67
C LEU A 101 14.05 15.29 -6.84
N LEU A 102 15.12 15.65 -7.57
CA LEU A 102 15.63 14.84 -8.68
C LEU A 102 16.14 13.48 -8.20
N THR A 103 16.87 13.47 -7.08
CA THR A 103 17.42 12.25 -6.46
C THR A 103 16.33 11.27 -5.99
N GLY A 104 15.18 11.80 -5.56
CA GLY A 104 14.03 11.06 -5.05
C GLY A 104 12.86 10.93 -6.03
N GLU A 105 13.09 11.07 -7.34
CA GLU A 105 12.05 10.92 -8.38
C GLU A 105 10.80 11.79 -8.14
N GLY A 106 11.02 13.03 -7.70
CA GLY A 106 9.98 14.00 -7.36
C GLY A 106 9.56 14.01 -5.89
N ASN A 107 10.13 13.16 -5.04
CA ASN A 107 9.86 13.12 -3.61
C ASN A 107 11.08 13.52 -2.78
N LEU A 108 10.98 14.64 -2.07
CA LEU A 108 12.08 15.21 -1.27
C LEU A 108 12.52 14.28 -0.13
N ALA A 109 11.57 13.61 0.54
CA ALA A 109 11.88 12.67 1.62
C ALA A 109 12.56 11.40 1.09
N ALA A 110 12.17 10.94 -0.10
CA ALA A 110 12.85 9.82 -0.77
C ALA A 110 14.28 10.19 -1.16
N GLY A 111 14.49 11.39 -1.69
CA GLY A 111 15.83 11.90 -2.01
C GLY A 111 16.70 12.01 -0.77
N MET A 112 16.17 12.59 0.31
CA MET A 112 16.87 12.71 1.58
C MET A 112 17.24 11.34 2.18
N ARG A 113 16.30 10.39 2.15
CA ARG A 113 16.54 9.01 2.61
C ARG A 113 17.67 8.35 1.82
N LYS A 114 17.67 8.50 0.48
CA LYS A 114 18.70 7.90 -0.39
C LYS A 114 20.09 8.42 -0.03
N ILE A 115 20.24 9.73 0.14
CA ILE A 115 21.51 10.34 0.58
C ILE A 115 21.91 9.86 1.98
N MET A 116 20.96 9.81 2.91
CA MET A 116 21.22 9.34 4.28
C MET A 116 21.65 7.86 4.32
N LEU A 117 21.09 7.00 3.48
CA LEU A 117 21.51 5.60 3.37
C LEU A 117 22.89 5.45 2.71
N GLU A 118 23.22 6.32 1.74
CA GLU A 118 24.51 6.31 1.04
C GLU A 118 25.65 6.79 1.94
N VAL A 119 25.41 7.82 2.75
CA VAL A 119 26.46 8.51 3.54
C VAL A 119 26.45 8.09 5.01
N GLY A 120 25.29 7.73 5.57
CA GLY A 120 25.06 7.58 7.01
C GLY A 120 25.58 6.28 7.65
N GLY A 121 26.18 5.38 6.87
CA GLY A 121 26.77 4.15 7.39
C GLY A 121 25.76 3.19 8.05
N ALA A 122 26.26 2.24 8.84
CA ALA A 122 25.47 1.12 9.37
C ALA A 122 24.38 1.53 10.39
N GLU A 123 24.62 2.58 11.17
CA GLU A 123 23.67 3.08 12.17
C GLU A 123 22.43 3.70 11.52
N ILE A 124 22.62 4.50 10.47
CA ILE A 124 21.49 5.07 9.73
C ILE A 124 20.79 3.99 8.91
N ALA A 125 21.53 3.06 8.30
CA ALA A 125 20.94 1.94 7.58
C ALA A 125 20.04 1.08 8.50
N SER A 126 20.49 0.75 9.71
CA SER A 126 19.69 -0.05 10.65
C SER A 126 18.41 0.69 11.06
N ALA A 127 18.47 2.00 11.30
CA ALA A 127 17.29 2.83 11.61
C ALA A 127 16.22 2.82 10.48
N TYR A 128 16.61 2.57 9.23
CA TYR A 128 15.70 2.43 8.09
C TYR A 128 15.30 0.97 7.78
N MET A 129 15.99 -0.04 8.33
CA MET A 129 15.87 -1.47 7.94
C MET A 129 15.27 -2.40 9.01
N VAL A 130 14.90 -1.91 10.20
CA VAL A 130 14.43 -2.76 11.34
C VAL A 130 13.29 -3.74 10.99
N ASP A 131 12.43 -3.45 10.00
CA ASP A 131 11.24 -4.28 9.74
C ASP A 131 11.43 -5.48 8.78
N ILE A 132 12.63 -5.75 8.24
CA ILE A 132 12.83 -6.98 7.43
C ILE A 132 13.10 -8.21 8.31
N ALA A 133 13.66 -8.04 9.51
CA ALA A 133 14.05 -9.15 10.38
C ALA A 133 13.02 -9.51 11.47
N GLY A 134 11.96 -8.71 11.65
CA GLY A 134 11.02 -8.86 12.78
C GLY A 134 9.92 -9.91 12.62
N ASN A 135 9.84 -10.65 11.51
CA ASN A 135 8.74 -11.60 11.28
C ASN A 135 9.17 -13.01 10.83
N SER A 136 10.42 -13.41 11.09
CA SER A 136 10.90 -14.77 10.85
C SER A 136 11.83 -15.21 11.97
N GLU A 137 11.25 -15.80 13.02
CA GLU A 137 11.81 -16.60 14.15
C GLU A 137 11.01 -16.20 15.42
N ASN A 138 10.14 -17.01 16.04
CA ASN A 138 10.25 -18.43 16.34
C ASN A 138 8.87 -19.09 16.51
N TYR A 139 8.57 -20.07 15.67
CA TYR A 139 7.81 -21.25 16.08
C TYR A 139 8.84 -22.38 16.35
N SER A 140 8.58 -23.16 17.40
CA SER A 140 9.16 -24.49 17.72
C SER A 140 10.46 -24.55 18.52
N ALA A 141 10.31 -24.73 19.84
CA ALA A 141 10.88 -25.84 20.64
C ALA A 141 10.53 -25.55 22.13
N ALA A 142 9.51 -26.18 22.71
CA ALA A 142 9.62 -27.49 23.35
C ALA A 142 10.88 -27.62 24.21
N SER A 143 10.67 -27.65 25.53
CA SER A 143 11.41 -28.42 26.52
C SER A 143 12.94 -28.33 26.51
N GLU A 144 13.50 -27.67 27.51
CA GLU A 144 14.59 -28.28 28.28
C GLU A 144 14.74 -27.69 29.70
N LEU A 145 14.77 -28.62 30.64
CA LEU A 145 15.05 -28.50 32.08
C LEU A 145 16.54 -28.29 32.34
N LYS A 146 16.87 -27.55 33.43
CA LYS A 146 17.85 -27.83 34.51
C LYS A 146 18.47 -26.52 35.02
N VAL A 147 18.17 -26.06 36.24
CA VAL A 147 18.85 -26.37 37.53
C VAL A 147 20.38 -26.18 37.46
N TRP A 148 20.92 -25.28 38.30
CA TRP A 148 21.99 -25.48 39.32
C TRP A 148 22.64 -24.13 39.73
N ILE A 149 22.32 -23.69 40.95
CA ILE A 149 23.20 -23.30 42.07
C ILE A 149 24.61 -22.75 41.73
N LYS A 150 24.91 -21.55 42.22
CA LYS A 150 26.00 -21.32 43.21
C LYS A 150 25.74 -20.08 44.04
#